data_AF-K0JL32-F1
#
_entry.id   AF-K0JL32-F1
#
_cell.length_a   1.000
_cell.length_b   1.000
_cell.length_c   1.000
_cell.angle_alpha   90.00
_cell.angle_beta   90.00
_cell.angle_gamma   90.00
#
_symmetry.space_group_name_H-M   'P 1'
#
loop_
_entity.id
_entity.type
_entity.pdbx_description
1 polymer ?
#
loop_
_entity_poly.entity_id
_entity_poly.type
_entity_poly.pdbx_seq_one_letter_code
_entity_poly.pdbx_strand_id
1 'polypeptide(L)'
;MNLKELQKIYDEKFWENNDNGNSSYQSSKIILKMLLKYYDIKSIIDIGCGIGAWLKSAMEFGIDDIMGIDCNEISEEKLLVPRKYIKIDNLETHKNIYLKKYDIAVSLEVAEHLSPEYSENFIKMLTSYSDIVLFSAAIPNQIGTNHINCQKPEFWFKYFDQLEYKCFDFRYELMSLNISPAYSQNILLYVHKNIANKFNNFLYTEKPVFFYHPFFVQFIIDNNDVFNLEIIRLNNYILELNNKKNDTFDTYEKYFNLLTILNFTLFGIKNIKKYLIITILGLKITLKINEENIDKIAWWIPVKRWRESFRAKFKVRPDQTRPDQTRPDQT
;
A
#
# COMPACT_ATOMS: atom_id res chain seq x y z
N MET A 1 -7.70 -20.07 8.36
CA MET A 1 -7.51 -21.22 7.43
C MET A 1 -6.76 -22.33 8.16
N ASN A 2 -6.88 -23.60 7.77
CA ASN A 2 -6.02 -24.63 8.37
C ASN A 2 -4.59 -24.58 7.78
N LEU A 3 -3.62 -25.14 8.49
CA LEU A 3 -2.20 -25.06 8.10
C LEU A 3 -1.93 -25.61 6.70
N LYS A 4 -2.59 -26.70 6.31
CA LYS A 4 -2.42 -27.33 4.98
C LYS A 4 -2.95 -26.47 3.84
N GLU A 5 -3.96 -25.64 4.10
CA GLU A 5 -4.48 -24.68 3.11
C GLU A 5 -3.48 -23.55 2.90
N LEU A 6 -2.93 -23.00 3.99
CA LEU A 6 -1.91 -21.94 3.93
C LEU A 6 -0.65 -22.41 3.20
N GLN A 7 -0.17 -23.62 3.50
CA GLN A 7 1.00 -24.22 2.85
C GLN A 7 0.85 -24.37 1.33
N LYS A 8 -0.38 -24.51 0.82
CA LYS A 8 -0.63 -24.57 -0.63
C LYS A 8 -0.60 -23.19 -1.29
N ILE A 9 -0.97 -22.14 -0.56
CA ILE A 9 -0.99 -20.76 -1.07
C ILE A 9 0.44 -20.22 -1.16
N TYR A 10 1.24 -20.50 -0.14
CA TYR A 10 2.59 -19.99 0.03
C TYR A 10 3.64 -21.09 -0.17
N ASP A 11 3.46 -21.88 -1.23
CA ASP A 11 4.36 -22.96 -1.61
C ASP A 11 5.65 -22.43 -2.26
N GLU A 12 6.50 -23.32 -2.74
CA GLU A 12 7.75 -22.94 -3.39
C GLU A 12 7.54 -22.12 -4.67
N LYS A 13 6.46 -22.39 -5.42
CA LYS A 13 6.14 -21.64 -6.65
C LYS A 13 5.74 -20.21 -6.34
N PHE A 14 5.04 -19.99 -5.24
CA PHE A 14 4.78 -18.63 -4.75
C PHE A 14 6.09 -17.88 -4.59
N TRP A 15 7.09 -18.46 -3.90
CA TRP A 15 8.37 -17.79 -3.68
C TRP A 15 9.19 -17.61 -4.96
N GLU A 16 9.20 -18.59 -5.86
CA GLU A 16 9.83 -18.47 -7.19
C GLU A 16 9.24 -17.31 -8.01
N ASN A 17 7.92 -17.15 -7.98
CA ASN A 17 7.22 -16.05 -8.66
C ASN A 17 7.42 -14.68 -7.96
N ASN A 18 7.88 -14.67 -6.71
CA ASN A 18 8.13 -13.46 -5.91
C ASN A 18 9.64 -13.20 -5.73
N ASP A 19 10.41 -13.36 -6.82
CA ASP A 19 11.85 -13.08 -6.89
C ASP A 19 12.66 -13.84 -5.82
N ASN A 20 12.21 -15.03 -5.42
CA ASN A 20 12.83 -15.83 -4.37
C ASN A 20 13.14 -15.01 -3.09
N GLY A 21 12.27 -14.06 -2.75
CA GLY A 21 12.40 -13.17 -1.58
C GLY A 21 13.54 -12.16 -1.63
N ASN A 22 14.20 -11.96 -2.78
CA ASN A 22 15.31 -11.02 -2.91
C ASN A 22 14.90 -9.57 -2.64
N SER A 23 13.72 -9.12 -3.11
CA SER A 23 13.16 -7.80 -2.75
C SER A 23 13.03 -7.60 -1.23
N SER A 24 12.55 -8.63 -0.52
CA SER A 24 12.43 -8.61 0.95
C SER A 24 13.80 -8.57 1.63
N TYR A 25 14.77 -9.35 1.13
CA TYR A 25 16.14 -9.38 1.64
C TYR A 25 16.87 -8.05 1.46
N GLN A 26 16.82 -7.42 0.27
CA GLN A 26 17.45 -6.12 0.05
C GLN A 26 16.84 -5.04 0.95
N SER A 27 15.50 -5.06 1.06
CA SER A 27 14.78 -4.14 1.93
C SER A 27 15.15 -4.31 3.40
N SER A 28 15.22 -5.56 3.88
CA SER A 28 15.56 -5.86 5.27
C SER A 28 16.98 -5.41 5.60
N LYS A 29 17.94 -5.51 4.67
CA LYS A 29 19.29 -4.96 4.88
C LYS A 29 19.30 -3.46 5.14
N ILE A 30 18.54 -2.71 4.36
CA ILE A 30 18.48 -1.25 4.48
C ILE A 30 17.80 -0.86 5.79
N ILE A 31 16.64 -1.47 6.09
CA ILE A 31 15.85 -1.13 7.27
C ILE A 31 16.56 -1.56 8.55
N LEU A 32 17.10 -2.79 8.62
CA LEU A 32 17.87 -3.24 9.79
C LEU A 32 19.11 -2.37 10.02
N LYS A 33 19.84 -1.99 8.96
CA LYS A 33 20.97 -1.08 9.09
C LYS A 33 20.57 0.29 9.67
N MET A 34 19.39 0.80 9.30
CA MET A 34 18.86 2.04 9.87
C MET A 34 18.54 1.89 11.35
N LEU A 35 17.94 0.78 11.77
CA LEU A 35 17.63 0.50 13.19
C LEU A 35 18.91 0.29 14.01
N LEU A 36 19.85 -0.51 13.52
CA LEU A 36 21.12 -0.82 14.18
C LEU A 36 22.04 0.38 14.35
N LYS A 37 21.82 1.46 13.58
CA LYS A 37 22.53 2.74 13.77
C LYS A 37 22.22 3.37 15.14
N TYR A 38 21.03 3.13 15.67
CA TYR A 38 20.53 3.82 16.86
C TYR A 38 20.28 2.88 18.04
N TYR A 39 20.06 1.59 17.78
CA TYR A 39 19.66 0.62 18.81
C TYR A 39 20.55 -0.62 18.76
N ASP A 40 20.98 -1.07 19.94
CA ASP A 40 21.74 -2.31 20.07
C ASP A 40 20.77 -3.50 20.10
N ILE A 41 20.61 -4.15 18.95
CA ILE A 41 19.74 -5.32 18.77
C ILE A 41 20.64 -6.55 18.61
N LYS A 42 20.52 -7.52 19.52
CA LYS A 42 21.32 -8.76 19.55
C LYS A 42 20.49 -10.02 19.32
N SER A 43 19.17 -9.90 19.36
CA SER A 43 18.24 -11.00 19.13
C SER A 43 17.01 -10.55 18.34
N ILE A 44 16.54 -11.37 17.41
CA ILE A 44 15.39 -11.08 16.53
C ILE A 44 14.47 -12.29 16.42
N ILE A 45 13.17 -12.04 16.49
CA ILE A 45 12.16 -12.98 16.05
C ILE A 45 11.37 -12.42 14.88
N ASP A 46 11.24 -13.20 13.81
CA ASP A 46 10.53 -12.84 12.59
C ASP A 46 9.25 -13.69 12.45
N ILE A 47 8.10 -13.06 12.59
CA ILE A 47 6.78 -13.69 12.61
C ILE A 47 6.13 -13.49 11.24
N GLY A 48 5.91 -14.59 10.53
CA GLY A 48 5.65 -14.63 9.09
C GLY A 48 6.94 -14.50 8.29
N CYS A 49 7.98 -15.23 8.69
CA CYS A 49 9.33 -15.05 8.14
C CYS A 49 9.50 -15.52 6.68
N GLY A 50 8.52 -16.23 6.13
CA GLY A 50 8.58 -16.87 4.82
C GLY A 50 9.82 -17.75 4.69
N ILE A 51 10.65 -17.46 3.69
CA ILE A 51 11.94 -18.14 3.44
C ILE A 51 13.11 -17.61 4.28
N GLY A 52 12.88 -16.67 5.21
CA GLY A 52 13.88 -16.18 6.17
C GLY A 52 14.71 -14.98 5.70
N ALA A 53 14.15 -14.11 4.86
CA ALA A 53 14.88 -12.96 4.29
C ALA A 53 15.35 -11.94 5.35
N TRP A 54 14.54 -11.67 6.38
CA TRP A 54 14.93 -10.77 7.47
C TRP A 54 15.94 -11.42 8.41
N LEU A 55 15.77 -12.71 8.70
CA LEU A 55 16.71 -13.49 9.50
C LEU A 55 18.09 -13.55 8.85
N LYS A 56 18.15 -13.75 7.52
CA LYS A 56 19.40 -13.75 6.75
C LYS A 56 20.14 -12.42 6.90
N SER A 57 19.44 -11.31 6.72
CA SER A 57 20.02 -9.98 6.89
C SER A 57 20.49 -9.72 8.32
N ALA A 58 19.74 -10.19 9.33
CA ALA A 58 20.14 -10.10 10.73
C ALA A 58 21.45 -10.84 11.01
N MET A 59 21.61 -12.07 10.51
CA MET A 59 22.87 -12.83 10.63
C MET A 59 24.06 -12.09 10.00
N GLU A 60 23.85 -11.45 8.84
CA GLU A 60 24.90 -10.67 8.17
C GLU A 60 25.33 -9.43 8.96
N PHE A 61 24.47 -8.91 9.83
CA PHE A 61 24.79 -7.84 10.77
C PHE A 61 25.31 -8.34 12.13
N GLY A 62 25.55 -9.65 12.28
CA GLY A 62 26.08 -10.24 13.51
C GLY A 62 25.04 -10.45 14.61
N ILE A 63 23.76 -10.58 14.25
CA ILE A 63 22.68 -10.97 15.16
C ILE A 63 22.56 -12.50 15.11
N ASP A 64 22.94 -13.17 16.20
CA ASP A 64 23.06 -14.63 16.23
C ASP A 64 21.87 -15.35 16.91
N ASP A 65 21.18 -14.70 17.86
CA ASP A 65 19.96 -15.25 18.47
C ASP A 65 18.74 -14.89 17.61
N ILE A 66 18.48 -15.76 16.63
CA ILE A 66 17.44 -15.57 15.64
C ILE A 66 16.40 -16.68 15.68
N MET A 67 15.15 -16.35 15.41
CA MET A 67 14.07 -17.32 15.22
C MET A 67 13.04 -16.79 14.23
N GLY A 68 12.57 -17.64 13.33
CA GLY A 68 11.45 -17.40 12.43
C GLY A 68 10.28 -18.28 12.81
N ILE A 69 9.06 -17.77 12.63
CA ILE A 69 7.85 -18.57 12.70
C ILE A 69 7.03 -18.29 11.46
N ASP A 70 6.67 -19.33 10.72
CA ASP A 70 5.87 -19.21 9.50
C ASP A 70 5.01 -20.45 9.29
N CYS A 71 3.98 -20.38 8.45
CA CYS A 71 3.18 -21.55 8.09
C CYS A 71 3.82 -22.41 6.99
N ASN A 72 4.82 -21.88 6.27
CA ASN A 72 5.32 -22.46 5.04
C ASN A 72 6.24 -23.67 5.27
N GLU A 73 5.98 -24.73 4.50
CA GLU A 73 6.79 -25.93 4.45
C GLU A 73 7.58 -25.97 3.14
N ILE A 74 8.69 -25.20 3.15
CA ILE A 74 9.61 -25.01 2.02
C ILE A 74 10.80 -25.97 2.13
N SER A 75 11.35 -26.45 1.01
CA SER A 75 12.57 -27.26 1.07
C SER A 75 13.79 -26.47 1.61
N GLU A 76 14.74 -27.17 2.24
CA GLU A 76 15.91 -26.55 2.88
C GLU A 76 16.71 -25.68 1.89
N GLU A 77 16.88 -26.14 0.66
CA GLU A 77 17.66 -25.48 -0.38
C GLU A 77 17.05 -24.16 -0.89
N LYS A 78 15.77 -23.93 -0.61
CA LYS A 78 15.06 -22.69 -0.96
C LYS A 78 14.99 -21.70 0.20
N LEU A 79 15.41 -22.10 1.41
CA LEU A 79 15.50 -21.19 2.54
C LEU A 79 16.76 -20.33 2.46
N LEU A 80 16.64 -19.09 2.94
CA LEU A 80 17.78 -18.16 3.05
C LEU A 80 18.58 -18.35 4.33
N VAL A 81 18.02 -19.08 5.30
CA VAL A 81 18.66 -19.47 6.57
C VAL A 81 18.43 -20.96 6.82
N PRO A 82 19.32 -21.63 7.59
CA PRO A 82 19.10 -23.03 7.96
C PRO A 82 17.73 -23.27 8.62
N ARG A 83 17.05 -24.35 8.25
CA ARG A 83 15.71 -24.71 8.76
C ARG A 83 15.58 -24.71 10.27
N LYS A 84 16.65 -25.02 11.00
CA LYS A 84 16.67 -24.98 12.48
C LYS A 84 16.26 -23.62 13.07
N TYR A 85 16.36 -22.54 12.28
CA TYR A 85 15.94 -21.19 12.68
C TYR A 85 14.49 -20.88 12.31
N ILE A 86 13.76 -21.76 11.61
CA ILE A 86 12.39 -21.53 11.18
C ILE A 86 11.48 -22.61 11.77
N LYS A 87 10.60 -22.20 12.68
CA LYS A 87 9.53 -23.02 13.19
C LYS A 87 8.31 -22.94 12.28
N ILE A 88 7.76 -24.09 11.91
CA ILE A 88 6.49 -24.17 11.20
C ILE A 88 5.35 -24.13 12.22
N ASP A 89 4.44 -23.15 12.13
CA ASP A 89 3.28 -23.03 13.01
C ASP A 89 2.13 -22.23 12.36
N ASN A 90 0.92 -22.36 12.90
CA ASN A 90 -0.21 -21.52 12.50
C ASN A 90 -0.24 -20.23 13.34
N LEU A 91 0.04 -19.10 12.71
CA LEU A 91 0.09 -17.78 13.34
C LEU A 91 -1.25 -17.31 13.93
N GLU A 92 -2.40 -17.80 13.44
CA GLU A 92 -3.71 -17.51 14.04
C GLU A 92 -3.82 -18.09 15.47
N THR A 93 -3.13 -19.21 15.73
CA THR A 93 -3.22 -19.95 17.01
C THR A 93 -1.92 -19.97 17.81
N HIS A 94 -0.82 -19.45 17.25
CA HIS A 94 0.49 -19.48 17.85
C HIS A 94 0.55 -18.67 19.16
N LYS A 95 1.37 -19.13 20.11
CA LYS A 95 1.56 -18.50 21.42
C LYS A 95 3.01 -18.59 21.86
N ASN A 96 3.51 -17.52 22.47
CA ASN A 96 4.80 -17.50 23.16
C ASN A 96 4.69 -18.18 24.54
N ILE A 97 4.56 -19.51 24.55
CA ILE A 97 4.31 -20.29 25.78
C ILE A 97 5.49 -20.18 26.77
N TYR A 98 6.71 -20.04 26.27
CA TYR A 98 7.92 -19.98 27.08
C TYR A 98 8.28 -18.57 27.56
N LEU A 99 7.47 -17.56 27.19
CA LEU A 99 7.72 -16.15 27.49
C LEU A 99 9.14 -15.70 27.10
N LYS A 100 9.72 -16.29 26.04
CA LYS A 100 11.02 -15.87 25.52
C LYS A 100 10.86 -14.48 24.91
N LYS A 101 11.72 -13.55 25.31
CA LYS A 101 11.80 -12.21 24.72
C LYS A 101 13.00 -12.13 23.79
N TYR A 102 12.85 -11.33 22.73
CA TYR A 102 13.87 -10.92 21.79
C TYR A 102 13.98 -9.39 21.85
N ASP A 103 15.12 -8.85 21.45
CA ASP A 103 15.33 -7.40 21.41
C ASP A 103 14.40 -6.74 20.39
N ILE A 104 14.07 -7.44 19.30
CA ILE A 104 13.06 -7.00 18.34
C ILE A 104 12.18 -8.15 17.86
N ALA A 105 10.88 -7.90 17.75
CA ALA A 105 9.95 -8.73 17.00
C ALA A 105 9.62 -8.05 15.67
N VAL A 106 9.71 -8.79 14.58
CA VAL A 106 9.40 -8.32 13.21
C VAL A 106 8.18 -9.07 12.69
N SER A 107 7.25 -8.37 12.05
CA SER A 107 6.16 -8.99 11.30
C SER A 107 5.69 -8.04 10.21
N LEU A 108 6.01 -8.36 8.95
CA LEU A 108 5.86 -7.43 7.83
C LEU A 108 5.14 -8.07 6.66
N GLU A 109 3.98 -7.51 6.30
CA GLU A 109 3.07 -8.03 5.28
C GLU A 109 2.60 -9.45 5.62
N VAL A 110 2.04 -9.61 6.82
CA VAL A 110 1.59 -10.89 7.39
C VAL A 110 0.15 -10.80 7.90
N ALA A 111 -0.15 -9.75 8.68
CA ALA A 111 -1.43 -9.66 9.40
C ALA A 111 -2.65 -9.53 8.48
N GLU A 112 -2.46 -9.06 7.24
CA GLU A 112 -3.49 -8.98 6.19
C GLU A 112 -3.95 -10.35 5.67
N HIS A 113 -3.19 -11.41 5.93
CA HIS A 113 -3.52 -12.78 5.55
C HIS A 113 -4.24 -13.55 6.66
N LEU A 114 -4.27 -12.99 7.88
CA LEU A 114 -4.91 -13.59 9.04
C LEU A 114 -6.38 -13.21 9.10
N SER A 115 -7.23 -14.11 9.60
CA SER A 115 -8.66 -13.79 9.74
C SER A 115 -8.84 -12.61 10.71
N PRO A 116 -9.71 -11.63 10.42
CA PRO A 116 -9.82 -10.40 11.20
C PRO A 116 -10.04 -10.62 12.70
N GLU A 117 -10.73 -11.69 13.11
CA GLU A 117 -10.95 -12.05 14.51
C GLU A 117 -9.67 -12.35 15.30
N TYR A 118 -8.56 -12.69 14.62
CA TYR A 118 -7.27 -12.96 15.26
C TYR A 118 -6.39 -11.72 15.43
N SER A 119 -6.81 -10.55 14.91
CA SER A 119 -6.00 -9.32 14.90
C SER A 119 -5.49 -8.95 16.30
N GLU A 120 -6.35 -8.95 17.31
CA GLU A 120 -5.96 -8.61 18.69
C GLU A 120 -4.98 -9.63 19.28
N ASN A 121 -5.26 -10.92 19.10
CA ASN A 121 -4.43 -12.00 19.63
C ASN A 121 -3.05 -12.01 18.95
N PHE A 122 -2.99 -11.67 17.66
CA PHE A 122 -1.76 -11.54 16.92
C PHE A 122 -0.88 -10.41 17.48
N ILE A 123 -1.45 -9.22 17.73
CA ILE A 123 -0.69 -8.11 18.35
C ILE A 123 -0.24 -8.47 19.77
N LYS A 124 -1.08 -9.14 20.58
CA LYS A 124 -0.68 -9.66 21.91
C LYS A 124 0.48 -10.65 21.80
N MET A 125 0.47 -11.51 20.79
CA MET A 125 1.55 -12.45 20.56
C MET A 125 2.85 -11.73 20.17
N LEU A 126 2.82 -10.77 19.24
CA LEU A 126 3.99 -9.98 18.85
C LEU A 126 4.62 -9.24 20.04
N THR A 127 3.79 -8.55 20.83
CA THR A 127 4.25 -7.80 22.02
C THR A 127 4.73 -8.71 23.15
N SER A 128 4.23 -9.95 23.23
CA SER A 128 4.79 -10.95 24.15
C SER A 128 6.22 -11.35 23.80
N TYR A 129 6.65 -11.17 22.54
CA TYR A 129 7.98 -11.51 22.08
C TYR A 129 8.99 -10.36 22.19
N SER A 130 8.56 -9.11 22.19
CA SER A 130 9.50 -7.99 22.32
C SER A 130 8.82 -6.69 22.78
N ASP A 131 9.59 -5.84 23.44
CA ASP A 131 9.20 -4.47 23.76
C ASP A 131 9.42 -3.52 22.56
N ILE A 132 10.04 -4.01 21.48
CA ILE A 132 10.24 -3.31 20.20
C ILE A 132 9.63 -4.20 19.10
N VAL A 133 8.59 -3.71 18.43
CA VAL A 133 7.89 -4.43 17.36
C VAL A 133 7.95 -3.63 16.07
N LEU A 134 8.57 -4.19 15.05
CA LEU A 134 8.59 -3.66 13.69
C LEU A 134 7.46 -4.33 12.91
N PHE A 135 6.45 -3.55 12.54
CA PHE A 135 5.17 -4.09 12.06
C PHE A 135 4.73 -3.44 10.75
N SER A 136 4.21 -4.25 9.83
CA SER A 136 3.50 -3.77 8.64
C SER A 136 2.40 -4.75 8.26
N ALA A 137 1.36 -4.21 7.64
CA ALA A 137 0.29 -4.99 7.04
C ALA A 137 -0.30 -4.19 5.87
N ALA A 138 -0.72 -4.88 4.82
CA ALA A 138 -1.39 -4.26 3.69
C ALA A 138 -2.58 -3.38 4.11
N ILE A 139 -2.59 -2.14 3.63
CA ILE A 139 -3.69 -1.19 3.84
C ILE A 139 -4.88 -1.52 2.93
N PRO A 140 -6.09 -0.95 3.17
CA PRO A 140 -7.24 -1.22 2.32
C PRO A 140 -6.96 -1.00 0.84
N ASN A 141 -7.46 -1.89 -0.01
CA ASN A 141 -7.26 -1.89 -1.47
C ASN A 141 -5.81 -2.05 -1.96
N GLN A 142 -4.85 -2.34 -1.08
CA GLN A 142 -3.54 -2.78 -1.53
C GLN A 142 -3.65 -4.17 -2.15
N ILE A 143 -3.12 -4.30 -3.37
CA ILE A 143 -3.07 -5.56 -4.10
C ILE A 143 -2.17 -6.57 -3.39
N GLY A 144 -2.46 -7.86 -3.57
CA GLY A 144 -1.59 -8.96 -3.16
C GLY A 144 -2.34 -10.27 -3.00
N THR A 145 -1.59 -11.34 -2.76
CA THR A 145 -2.12 -12.71 -2.71
C THR A 145 -2.83 -12.95 -1.38
N ASN A 146 -4.09 -13.37 -1.41
CA ASN A 146 -4.84 -13.78 -0.22
C ASN A 146 -4.92 -12.69 0.86
N HIS A 147 -5.20 -11.45 0.45
CA HIS A 147 -5.46 -10.34 1.36
C HIS A 147 -6.90 -10.40 1.87
N ILE A 148 -7.09 -10.80 3.12
CA ILE A 148 -8.42 -10.95 3.75
C ILE A 148 -8.67 -9.96 4.90
N ASN A 149 -7.62 -9.31 5.39
CA ASN A 149 -7.67 -8.40 6.53
C ASN A 149 -6.84 -7.13 6.30
N CYS A 150 -7.04 -6.48 5.16
CA CYS A 150 -6.41 -5.19 4.86
C CYS A 150 -7.03 -4.07 5.71
N GLN A 151 -6.29 -3.58 6.70
CA GLN A 151 -6.79 -2.60 7.67
C GLN A 151 -5.93 -1.34 7.68
N LYS A 152 -6.54 -0.21 8.07
CA LYS A 152 -5.80 1.05 8.22
C LYS A 152 -4.80 0.96 9.40
N PRO A 153 -3.68 1.70 9.39
CA PRO A 153 -2.73 1.69 10.51
C PRO A 153 -3.36 2.02 11.87
N GLU A 154 -4.39 2.88 11.91
CA GLU A 154 -5.10 3.21 13.16
C GLU A 154 -5.82 1.99 13.78
N PHE A 155 -6.26 1.03 12.96
CA PHE A 155 -6.85 -0.22 13.44
C PHE A 155 -5.84 -1.05 14.23
N TRP A 156 -4.62 -1.21 13.69
CA TRP A 156 -3.53 -1.93 14.35
C TRP A 156 -3.01 -1.18 15.57
N PHE A 157 -2.83 0.14 15.45
CA PHE A 157 -2.36 1.00 16.53
C PHE A 157 -3.23 0.91 17.77
N LYS A 158 -4.56 0.81 17.62
CA LYS A 158 -5.49 0.62 18.76
C LYS A 158 -5.06 -0.54 19.66
N TYR A 159 -4.68 -1.68 19.08
CA TYR A 159 -4.27 -2.87 19.86
C TYR A 159 -2.89 -2.69 20.50
N PHE A 160 -1.97 -2.02 19.80
CA PHE A 160 -0.67 -1.67 20.38
C PHE A 160 -0.80 -0.68 21.54
N ASP A 161 -1.62 0.36 21.40
CA ASP A 161 -1.83 1.38 22.43
C ASP A 161 -2.49 0.80 23.69
N GLN A 162 -3.43 -0.14 23.53
CA GLN A 162 -4.00 -0.93 24.65
C GLN A 162 -2.96 -1.72 25.43
N LEU A 163 -1.84 -2.07 24.80
CA LEU A 163 -0.71 -2.78 25.41
C LEU A 163 0.44 -1.83 25.79
N GLU A 164 0.16 -0.52 25.79
CA GLU A 164 1.09 0.55 26.18
C GLU A 164 2.28 0.73 25.22
N TYR A 165 2.13 0.35 23.95
CA TYR A 165 3.12 0.61 22.90
C TYR A 165 2.87 1.95 22.21
N LYS A 166 3.97 2.69 21.99
CA LYS A 166 4.03 3.97 21.30
C LYS A 166 4.44 3.77 19.85
N CYS A 167 3.80 4.48 18.92
CA CYS A 167 4.05 4.35 17.49
C CYS A 167 5.05 5.42 17.02
N PHE A 168 6.03 4.97 16.24
CA PHE A 168 7.06 5.77 15.62
C PHE A 168 7.03 5.54 14.10
N ASP A 169 6.82 6.62 13.36
CA ASP A 169 6.77 6.65 11.91
C ASP A 169 8.11 7.14 11.35
N PHE A 170 8.66 6.37 10.42
CA PHE A 170 9.91 6.68 9.72
C PHE A 170 9.79 6.37 8.22
N ARG A 171 8.54 6.16 7.73
CA ARG A 171 8.25 5.79 6.34
C ARG A 171 8.66 6.87 5.36
N TYR A 172 8.60 8.13 5.77
CA TYR A 172 9.03 9.24 4.92
C TYR A 172 10.49 9.09 4.45
N GLU A 173 11.38 8.59 5.32
CA GLU A 173 12.76 8.30 4.93
C GLU A 173 12.83 7.11 3.96
N LEU A 174 12.02 6.07 4.19
CA LEU A 174 12.02 4.85 3.39
C LEU A 174 11.47 5.03 1.97
N MET A 175 10.50 5.92 1.77
CA MET A 175 9.85 6.19 0.47
C MET A 175 10.83 6.62 -0.63
N SER A 176 12.00 7.13 -0.24
CA SER A 176 13.06 7.58 -1.17
C SER A 176 14.12 6.52 -1.45
N LEU A 177 14.09 5.40 -0.71
CA LEU A 177 15.11 4.35 -0.77
C LEU A 177 14.67 3.23 -1.72
N ASN A 178 15.65 2.44 -2.17
CA ASN A 178 15.38 1.25 -2.97
C ASN A 178 14.88 0.09 -2.07
N ILE A 179 13.65 0.23 -1.57
CA ILE A 179 12.96 -0.70 -0.68
C ILE A 179 11.65 -1.11 -1.37
N SER A 180 11.16 -2.32 -1.08
CA SER A 180 9.86 -2.79 -1.54
C SER A 180 8.76 -1.74 -1.23
N PRO A 181 7.93 -1.35 -2.21
CA PRO A 181 6.83 -0.41 -2.01
C PRO A 181 5.88 -0.80 -0.87
N ALA A 182 5.67 -2.10 -0.66
CA ALA A 182 4.84 -2.60 0.43
C ALA A 182 5.42 -2.22 1.80
N TYR A 183 6.72 -2.41 1.98
CA TYR A 183 7.39 -2.08 3.23
C TYR A 183 7.50 -0.57 3.46
N SER A 184 7.98 0.20 2.46
CA SER A 184 8.14 1.65 2.62
C SER A 184 6.82 2.37 2.90
N GLN A 185 5.69 1.79 2.46
CA GLN A 185 4.35 2.30 2.71
C GLN A 185 3.77 1.94 4.09
N ASN A 186 3.97 0.71 4.53
CA ASN A 186 3.18 0.13 5.62
C ASN A 186 3.94 0.03 6.94
N ILE A 187 5.27 0.05 6.90
CA ILE A 187 6.08 -0.24 8.08
C ILE A 187 6.02 0.85 9.14
N LEU A 188 5.78 0.43 10.38
CA LEU A 188 5.76 1.28 11.55
C LEU A 188 6.52 0.59 12.68
N LEU A 189 7.12 1.38 13.57
CA LEU A 189 7.82 0.87 14.74
C LEU A 189 6.97 1.13 15.99
N TYR A 190 6.65 0.08 16.71
CA TYR A 190 5.92 0.13 17.97
C TYR A 190 6.85 -0.21 19.11
N VAL A 191 6.90 0.65 20.14
CA VAL A 191 7.83 0.51 21.25
C VAL A 191 7.10 0.67 22.56
N HIS A 192 7.28 -0.27 23.48
CA HIS A 192 6.66 -0.22 24.80
C HIS A 192 7.03 1.08 25.54
N LYS A 193 6.06 1.72 26.21
CA LYS A 193 6.21 3.05 26.83
C LYS A 193 7.43 3.18 27.75
N ASN A 194 7.85 2.08 28.38
CA ASN A 194 8.97 2.06 29.33
C ASN A 194 10.31 2.39 28.68
N ILE A 195 10.47 2.17 27.38
CA ILE A 195 11.70 2.43 26.63
C ILE A 195 11.50 3.38 25.45
N ALA A 196 10.27 3.82 25.19
CA ALA A 196 9.92 4.69 24.06
C ALA A 196 10.68 6.02 24.03
N ASN A 197 11.09 6.54 25.19
CA ASN A 197 11.90 7.77 25.27
C ASN A 197 13.28 7.64 24.59
N LYS A 198 13.78 6.42 24.37
CA LYS A 198 15.03 6.15 23.63
C LYS A 198 14.86 6.23 22.12
N PHE A 199 13.63 6.31 21.59
CA PHE A 199 13.30 6.22 20.17
C PHE A 199 13.02 7.58 19.52
N ASN A 200 13.63 8.65 20.05
CA ASN A 200 13.46 10.02 19.56
C ASN A 200 14.07 10.30 18.17
N ASN A 201 14.73 9.32 17.55
CA ASN A 201 15.26 9.42 16.19
C ASN A 201 14.18 9.28 15.11
N PHE A 202 12.98 8.82 15.48
CA PHE A 202 11.84 8.63 14.57
C PHE A 202 10.65 9.49 15.01
N LEU A 203 9.72 9.77 14.09
CA LEU A 203 8.58 10.63 14.36
C LEU A 203 7.55 9.90 15.22
N TYR A 204 7.40 10.31 16.48
CA TYR A 204 6.30 9.84 17.32
C TYR A 204 4.94 10.26 16.74
N THR A 205 3.96 9.35 16.73
CA THR A 205 2.58 9.64 16.34
C THR A 205 1.57 8.82 17.16
N GLU A 206 0.46 9.46 17.52
CA GLU A 206 -0.72 8.81 18.11
C GLU A 206 -1.82 8.56 17.08
N LYS A 207 -1.58 8.96 15.82
CA LYS A 207 -2.53 8.87 14.71
C LYS A 207 -1.75 8.45 13.47
N PRO A 208 -1.26 7.20 13.41
CA PRO A 208 -0.54 6.73 12.24
C PRO A 208 -1.51 6.71 11.06
N VAL A 209 -1.19 7.48 10.03
CA VAL A 209 -2.02 7.58 8.82
C VAL A 209 -1.58 6.53 7.80
N PHE A 210 -2.49 6.10 6.93
CA PHE A 210 -2.10 5.34 5.75
C PHE A 210 -1.59 6.27 4.63
N PHE A 211 -0.68 5.76 3.82
CA PHE A 211 -0.19 6.40 2.61
C PHE A 211 -0.35 5.43 1.45
N TYR A 212 -0.60 5.91 0.23
CA TYR A 212 -0.46 5.08 -0.97
C TYR A 212 0.87 5.43 -1.65
N HIS A 213 1.75 4.44 -1.76
CA HIS A 213 3.01 4.54 -2.47
C HIS A 213 2.74 4.83 -3.95
N PRO A 214 3.52 5.71 -4.61
CA PRO A 214 3.34 6.02 -6.03
C PRO A 214 3.28 4.78 -6.93
N PHE A 215 4.04 3.73 -6.60
CA PHE A 215 3.97 2.42 -7.26
C PHE A 215 2.54 1.85 -7.30
N PHE A 216 1.86 1.75 -6.16
CA PHE A 216 0.50 1.18 -6.12
C PHE A 216 -0.52 2.12 -6.78
N VAL A 217 -0.35 3.43 -6.62
CA VAL A 217 -1.18 4.41 -7.33
C VAL A 217 -1.03 4.24 -8.84
N GLN A 218 0.20 4.15 -9.34
CA GLN A 218 0.48 3.97 -10.76
C GLN A 218 -0.03 2.62 -11.25
N PHE A 219 0.17 1.55 -10.48
CA PHE A 219 -0.39 0.23 -10.80
C PHE A 219 -1.92 0.31 -10.95
N ILE A 220 -2.61 0.98 -10.04
CA ILE A 220 -4.06 1.16 -10.13
C ILE A 220 -4.44 2.00 -11.35
N ILE A 221 -3.68 3.05 -11.69
CA ILE A 221 -3.92 3.87 -12.88
C ILE A 221 -3.73 3.04 -14.15
N ASP A 222 -2.60 2.37 -14.29
CA ASP A 222 -2.26 1.57 -15.46
C ASP A 222 -3.26 0.43 -15.66
N ASN A 223 -3.66 -0.24 -14.57
CA ASN A 223 -4.66 -1.30 -14.64
C ASN A 223 -6.08 -0.77 -14.83
N ASN A 224 -6.42 0.44 -14.37
CA ASN A 224 -7.70 1.06 -14.71
C ASN A 224 -7.75 1.44 -16.19
N ASP A 225 -6.64 1.87 -16.80
CA ASP A 225 -6.58 2.12 -18.24
C ASP A 225 -6.68 0.81 -19.02
N VAL A 226 -6.05 -0.27 -18.57
CA VAL A 226 -6.23 -1.61 -19.16
C VAL A 226 -7.67 -2.10 -18.98
N PHE A 227 -8.27 -1.94 -17.81
CA PHE A 227 -9.66 -2.33 -17.54
C PHE A 227 -10.64 -1.49 -18.38
N ASN A 228 -10.38 -0.19 -18.54
CA ASN A 228 -11.15 0.68 -19.43
C ASN A 228 -10.99 0.26 -20.91
N LEU A 229 -9.79 -0.10 -21.36
CA LEU A 229 -9.53 -0.60 -22.70
C LEU A 229 -10.18 -1.96 -22.93
N GLU A 230 -10.20 -2.83 -21.93
CA GLU A 230 -10.82 -4.15 -21.98
C GLU A 230 -12.35 -4.06 -21.93
N ILE A 231 -12.90 -3.15 -21.13
CA ILE A 231 -14.32 -2.79 -21.15
C ILE A 231 -14.71 -2.18 -22.49
N ILE A 232 -13.90 -1.28 -23.07
CA ILE A 232 -14.14 -0.73 -24.42
C ILE A 232 -14.09 -1.84 -25.47
N ARG A 233 -13.12 -2.76 -25.38
CA ARG A 233 -12.99 -3.91 -26.28
C ARG A 233 -14.18 -4.85 -26.16
N LEU A 234 -14.62 -5.17 -24.94
CA LEU A 234 -15.79 -6.01 -24.66
C LEU A 234 -17.08 -5.32 -25.14
N ASN A 235 -17.22 -4.00 -24.92
CA ASN A 235 -18.34 -3.22 -25.42
C ASN A 235 -18.40 -3.24 -26.95
N ASN A 236 -17.26 -3.04 -27.62
CA ASN A 236 -17.19 -3.11 -29.08
C ASN A 236 -17.49 -4.53 -29.59
N TYR A 237 -17.01 -5.57 -28.91
CA TYR A 237 -17.33 -6.96 -29.24
C TYR A 237 -18.82 -7.29 -29.06
N ILE A 238 -19.44 -6.80 -27.98
CA ILE A 238 -20.89 -6.95 -27.73
C ILE A 238 -21.70 -6.19 -28.79
N LEU A 239 -21.29 -4.98 -29.17
CA LEU A 239 -21.93 -4.21 -30.25
C LEU A 239 -21.82 -4.93 -31.60
N GLU A 240 -20.68 -5.53 -31.92
CA GLU A 240 -20.50 -6.35 -33.12
C GLU A 240 -21.37 -7.62 -33.12
N LEU A 241 -21.52 -8.27 -31.96
CA LEU A 241 -22.41 -9.42 -31.79
C LEU A 241 -23.89 -9.03 -31.88
N ASN A 242 -24.27 -7.87 -31.33
CA ASN A 242 -25.62 -7.33 -31.41
C ASN A 242 -25.98 -6.91 -32.84
N ASN A 243 -25.05 -6.30 -33.57
CA ASN A 243 -25.22 -5.98 -34.99
C ASN A 243 -25.32 -7.24 -35.88
N LYS A 244 -24.90 -8.41 -35.38
CA LYS A 244 -25.01 -9.71 -36.06
C LYS A 244 -26.24 -10.53 -35.68
N LYS A 245 -27.01 -10.12 -34.66
CA LYS A 245 -28.27 -10.76 -34.27
C LYS A 245 -29.39 -9.73 -34.26
N ASN A 246 -30.07 -9.63 -35.40
CA ASN A 246 -31.44 -9.13 -35.39
C ASN A 246 -32.34 -10.19 -34.73
N ASP A 247 -33.20 -9.66 -33.87
CA ASP A 247 -34.32 -10.26 -33.16
C ASP A 247 -34.04 -11.10 -31.89
N THR A 248 -34.59 -10.51 -30.81
CA THR A 248 -34.89 -11.03 -29.46
C THR A 248 -33.73 -11.08 -28.45
N PHE A 249 -33.69 -10.11 -27.52
CA PHE A 249 -33.84 -10.34 -26.06
C PHE A 249 -33.73 -9.02 -25.26
N ASP A 250 -34.89 -8.51 -24.82
CA ASP A 250 -35.14 -7.19 -24.23
C ASP A 250 -34.93 -7.12 -22.69
N THR A 251 -34.02 -7.94 -22.14
CA THR A 251 -33.88 -8.11 -20.66
C THR A 251 -32.51 -7.76 -20.10
N TYR A 252 -31.44 -7.74 -20.90
CA TYR A 252 -30.09 -7.36 -20.44
C TYR A 252 -29.81 -5.86 -20.47
N GLU A 253 -30.50 -5.11 -21.34
CA GLU A 253 -30.40 -3.65 -21.43
C GLU A 253 -30.84 -2.95 -20.13
N LYS A 254 -31.71 -3.59 -19.34
CA LYS A 254 -32.24 -3.05 -18.08
C LYS A 254 -31.27 -3.15 -16.90
N TYR A 255 -30.48 -4.22 -16.82
CA TYR A 255 -29.45 -4.37 -15.78
C TYR A 255 -28.20 -3.53 -16.07
N PHE A 256 -27.83 -3.39 -17.36
CA PHE A 256 -26.72 -2.52 -17.77
C PHE A 256 -27.04 -1.04 -17.54
N ASN A 257 -28.27 -0.62 -17.86
CA ASN A 257 -28.74 0.74 -17.56
C ASN A 257 -28.78 1.03 -16.06
N LEU A 258 -28.96 0.05 -15.17
CA LEU A 258 -28.97 0.31 -13.72
C LEU A 258 -27.60 0.76 -13.19
N LEU A 259 -26.51 0.21 -13.72
CA LEU A 259 -25.14 0.61 -13.35
C LEU A 259 -24.72 1.92 -14.02
N THR A 260 -25.21 2.21 -15.23
CA THR A 260 -25.00 3.52 -15.90
C THR A 260 -25.86 4.63 -15.29
N ILE A 261 -27.06 4.33 -14.77
CA ILE A 261 -27.92 5.26 -14.03
C ILE A 261 -27.31 5.63 -12.66
N LEU A 262 -26.51 4.76 -12.04
CA LEU A 262 -25.92 5.02 -10.72
C LEU A 262 -24.63 5.87 -10.72
N ASN A 263 -24.05 6.16 -11.89
CA ASN A 263 -23.05 7.23 -12.09
C ASN A 263 -21.92 7.31 -11.02
N PHE A 264 -21.42 6.16 -10.55
CA PHE A 264 -20.40 6.10 -9.50
C PHE A 264 -19.02 6.38 -10.09
N THR A 265 -18.62 7.66 -10.14
CA THR A 265 -17.24 8.04 -10.42
C THR A 265 -16.46 7.99 -9.12
N LEU A 266 -15.55 7.02 -8.98
CA LEU A 266 -14.75 6.89 -7.75
C LEU A 266 -13.73 8.03 -7.63
N PHE A 267 -13.09 8.44 -8.73
CA PHE A 267 -12.24 9.62 -8.78
C PHE A 267 -12.36 10.30 -10.14
N GLY A 268 -12.36 11.63 -10.19
CA GLY A 268 -12.38 12.35 -11.46
C GLY A 268 -12.23 13.86 -11.31
N ILE A 269 -11.52 14.48 -12.25
CA ILE A 269 -11.43 15.95 -12.33
C ILE A 269 -12.03 16.38 -13.66
N LYS A 270 -13.12 17.15 -13.60
CA LYS A 270 -13.82 17.68 -14.78
C LYS A 270 -13.77 19.19 -14.77
N ASN A 271 -13.16 19.77 -15.81
CA ASN A 271 -13.15 21.20 -16.02
C ASN A 271 -14.29 21.61 -16.97
N ILE A 272 -15.20 22.46 -16.51
CA ILE A 272 -16.32 22.99 -17.28
C ILE A 272 -16.25 24.51 -17.23
N LYS A 273 -15.72 25.19 -18.27
CA LYS A 273 -15.61 26.66 -18.47
C LYS A 273 -15.43 27.54 -17.22
N LYS A 274 -16.41 27.61 -16.30
CA LYS A 274 -16.41 28.39 -15.05
C LYS A 274 -16.16 27.58 -13.76
N TYR A 275 -16.12 26.25 -13.83
CA TYR A 275 -16.08 25.36 -12.66
C TYR A 275 -15.12 24.18 -12.85
N LEU A 276 -14.43 23.83 -11.78
CA LEU A 276 -13.65 22.61 -11.63
C LEU A 276 -14.44 21.67 -10.71
N ILE A 277 -14.82 20.51 -11.20
CA ILE A 277 -15.53 19.49 -10.43
C ILE A 277 -14.53 18.38 -10.12
N ILE A 278 -14.33 18.11 -8.84
CA ILE A 278 -13.46 17.04 -8.34
C ILE A 278 -14.37 16.01 -7.67
N THR A 279 -14.39 14.79 -8.20
CA THR A 279 -15.11 13.66 -7.61
C THR A 279 -14.12 12.80 -6.84
N ILE A 280 -14.43 12.48 -5.58
CA ILE A 280 -13.66 11.59 -4.70
C ILE A 280 -14.63 10.64 -4.00
N LEU A 281 -14.45 9.34 -4.18
CA LEU A 281 -15.29 8.26 -3.66
C LEU A 281 -16.79 8.51 -3.88
N GLY A 282 -17.16 9.06 -5.05
CA GLY A 282 -18.54 9.42 -5.39
C GLY A 282 -19.02 10.81 -4.90
N LEU A 283 -18.26 11.50 -4.03
CA LEU A 283 -18.56 12.87 -3.58
C LEU A 283 -18.02 13.90 -4.57
N LYS A 284 -18.88 14.81 -5.04
CA LYS A 284 -18.54 15.87 -6.01
C LYS A 284 -18.29 17.20 -5.32
N ILE A 285 -17.04 17.67 -5.36
CA ILE A 285 -16.62 19.00 -4.92
C ILE A 285 -16.61 19.92 -6.13
N THR A 286 -17.37 21.01 -6.10
CA THR A 286 -17.42 21.98 -7.21
C THR A 286 -16.75 23.28 -6.80
N LEU A 287 -15.68 23.65 -7.51
CA LEU A 287 -14.91 24.86 -7.28
C LEU A 287 -15.14 25.84 -8.43
N LYS A 288 -15.50 27.08 -8.12
CA LYS A 288 -15.59 28.14 -9.15
C LYS A 288 -14.18 28.55 -9.56
N ILE A 289 -13.90 28.48 -10.86
CA ILE A 289 -12.61 28.87 -11.43
C ILE A 289 -12.62 30.40 -11.55
N ASN A 290 -12.00 31.08 -10.59
CA ASN A 290 -11.64 32.50 -10.64
C ASN A 290 -10.14 32.64 -10.30
N GLU A 291 -9.53 33.79 -10.57
CA GLU A 291 -8.09 34.00 -10.35
C GLU A 291 -7.67 33.68 -8.91
N GLU A 292 -8.48 34.09 -7.94
CA GLU A 292 -8.23 33.84 -6.51
C GLU A 292 -8.17 32.34 -6.17
N ASN A 293 -9.09 31.53 -6.68
CA ASN A 293 -9.13 30.09 -6.41
C ASN A 293 -8.08 29.33 -7.22
N ILE A 294 -7.77 29.77 -8.45
CA ILE A 294 -6.65 29.23 -9.23
C ILE A 294 -5.36 29.44 -8.47
N ASP A 295 -5.15 30.64 -7.89
CA ASP A 295 -3.94 30.94 -7.12
C ASP A 295 -3.85 30.18 -5.81
N LYS A 296 -4.98 30.00 -5.10
CA LYS A 296 -5.04 29.14 -3.91
C LYS A 296 -4.65 27.70 -4.23
N ILE A 297 -5.18 27.11 -5.30
CA ILE A 297 -4.86 25.73 -5.72
C ILE A 297 -3.42 25.63 -6.20
N ALA A 298 -2.97 26.61 -6.98
CA ALA A 298 -1.61 26.66 -7.51
C ALA A 298 -0.56 26.75 -6.38
N TRP A 299 -0.89 27.37 -5.24
CA TRP A 299 0.00 27.50 -4.08
C TRP A 299 0.40 26.14 -3.47
N TRP A 300 -0.50 25.14 -3.54
CA TRP A 300 -0.25 23.77 -3.07
C TRP A 300 0.63 22.95 -4.01
N ILE A 301 1.01 23.47 -5.18
CA ILE A 301 1.91 22.79 -6.13
C ILE A 301 3.37 23.13 -5.75
N PRO A 302 4.15 22.16 -5.25
CA PRO A 302 5.47 22.43 -4.65
C PRO A 302 6.53 22.85 -5.69
N VAL A 303 6.35 22.45 -6.95
CA VAL A 303 7.29 22.74 -8.04
C VAL A 303 6.86 24.00 -8.79
N LYS A 304 7.67 25.08 -8.71
CA LYS A 304 7.38 26.40 -9.33
C LYS A 304 7.02 26.30 -10.83
N ARG A 305 7.76 25.51 -11.60
CA ARG A 305 7.52 25.31 -13.04
C ARG A 305 6.15 24.68 -13.32
N TRP A 306 5.71 23.74 -12.48
CA TRP A 306 4.41 23.08 -12.62
C TRP A 306 3.27 23.99 -12.17
N ARG A 307 3.51 24.79 -11.13
CA ARG A 307 2.59 25.84 -10.68
C ARG A 307 2.32 26.88 -11.77
N GLU A 308 3.36 27.33 -12.45
CA GLU A 308 3.24 28.30 -13.55
C GLU A 308 2.57 27.68 -14.80
N SER A 309 2.90 26.44 -15.14
CA SER A 309 2.24 25.69 -16.21
C SER A 309 0.75 25.47 -15.92
N PHE A 310 0.40 25.15 -14.67
CA PHE A 310 -0.98 25.02 -14.21
C PHE A 310 -1.74 26.34 -14.39
N ARG A 311 -1.20 27.47 -13.90
CA ARG A 311 -1.81 28.81 -14.09
C ARG A 311 -2.02 29.16 -15.56
N ALA A 312 -1.04 28.84 -16.42
CA ALA A 312 -1.09 29.16 -17.85
C ALA A 312 -2.24 28.45 -18.59
N LYS A 313 -2.67 27.26 -18.14
CA LYS A 313 -3.78 26.52 -18.75
C LYS A 313 -5.15 27.20 -18.57
N PHE A 314 -5.26 28.17 -17.65
CA PHE A 314 -6.52 28.85 -17.34
C PHE A 314 -6.51 30.35 -17.69
N LYS A 315 -5.38 30.89 -18.17
CA LYS A 315 -5.33 32.25 -18.74
C LYS A 315 -5.94 32.23 -20.13
N VAL A 316 -7.10 32.85 -20.28
CA VAL A 316 -7.73 33.09 -21.59
C VAL A 316 -6.78 33.96 -22.42
N ARG A 317 -6.34 33.48 -23.60
CA ARG A 317 -5.65 34.34 -24.56
C ARG A 317 -6.68 35.31 -25.14
N PRO A 318 -6.49 36.63 -25.09
CA PRO A 318 -7.36 37.55 -25.80
C PRO A 318 -7.31 37.24 -27.31
N ASP A 319 -8.49 37.28 -27.88
CA ASP A 319 -8.88 37.00 -29.25
C ASP A 319 -7.84 37.47 -30.31
N GLN A 320 -7.41 36.55 -31.18
CA GLN A 320 -6.80 36.94 -32.45
C GLN A 320 -7.92 37.22 -33.46
N THR A 321 -8.61 38.35 -33.30
CA THR A 321 -9.45 38.89 -34.36
C THR A 321 -8.54 39.25 -35.54
N ARG A 322 -8.68 38.53 -36.66
CA ARG A 322 -8.14 38.94 -37.97
C ARG A 322 -8.57 40.38 -38.26
N PRO A 323 -7.67 41.28 -38.72
CA PRO A 323 -8.08 42.57 -39.23
C PRO A 323 -8.91 42.37 -40.51
N ASP A 324 -10.09 42.97 -40.53
CA ASP A 324 -10.97 43.11 -41.67
C ASP A 324 -10.24 43.83 -42.83
N GLN A 325 -10.13 43.18 -43.99
CA GLN A 325 -9.63 43.80 -45.21
C GLN A 325 -10.82 44.47 -45.92
N THR A 326 -11.06 45.73 -45.59
CA THR A 326 -11.88 46.62 -46.43
C THR A 326 -11.04 47.05 -47.64
N ARG A 327 -11.50 46.68 -48.84
CA ARG A 327 -10.99 47.18 -50.13
C ARG A 327 -11.91 48.34 -50.54
N PRO A 328 -11.42 49.56 -50.84
CA PRO A 328 -12.26 50.62 -51.37
C PRO A 328 -12.47 50.41 -52.88
N ASP A 329 -13.73 50.51 -53.32
CA ASP A 329 -14.11 50.59 -54.72
C ASP A 329 -13.50 51.85 -55.36
N GLN A 330 -12.86 51.66 -56.51
CA GLN A 330 -12.53 52.73 -57.46
C GLN A 330 -13.49 52.61 -58.65
N THR A 331 -14.40 53.56 -58.81
CA THR A 331 -14.63 54.28 -60.07
C THR A 331 -15.43 55.55 -59.81
#